data_AF-A0A9P6IG08-F1
#
_entry.id   AF-A0A9P6IG08-F1
#
_cell.length_a   1.000
_cell.length_b   1.000
_cell.length_c   1.000
_cell.angle_alpha   90.00
_cell.angle_beta   90.00
_cell.angle_gamma   90.00
#
_symmetry.space_group_name_H-M   'P 1'
#
loop_
_entity.id
_entity.type
_entity.pdbx_description
1 polymer ?
#
loop_
_entity_poly.entity_id
_entity_poly.type
_entity_poly.pdbx_seq_one_letter_code
_entity_poly.pdbx_strand_id
1 'polypeptide(L)'
;MSGATNAWLSRQRKSDLVELAELTGLTGYESQKKADLEVTLDEYLAENATKFSREPKLVPYYNSRAKAAGSPVKREAPLTDLVKSTRRRTTRAIEEILPEPEAEEESVSSSSPEPAATSTALATRTPARQLSLASRIPLPATPADVAEAVDRHTVALRERATELYDQSGIQEGTQAVRSSLSTVTAILFTVAAFEAWNLRAEVLPTRYAFTIPAIPALGTNFYPVYVPDAFLFVTSSFWSPVTLWTLTSVLIPSLFGYFYNLSAASHPQGRGRTQTVEYNVDPLVFSIVKALISFVVYGQKVTFGGWISDNSIERINGALYGEWKGILTGAAITGLVSLYDAVLKK
;
A
#
# COMPACT_ATOMS: atom_id res chain seq x y z
N MET A 1 35.07 -4.20 -16.22
CA MET A 1 33.91 -4.37 -17.12
C MET A 1 33.09 -5.52 -16.56
N SER A 2 31.94 -5.25 -15.94
CA SER A 2 31.13 -6.29 -15.30
C SER A 2 30.29 -6.97 -16.38
N GLY A 3 30.75 -8.12 -16.88
CA GLY A 3 29.91 -9.00 -17.70
C GLY A 3 28.72 -9.45 -16.87
N ALA A 4 27.52 -9.42 -17.44
CA ALA A 4 26.33 -9.92 -16.77
C ALA A 4 26.48 -11.44 -16.57
N THR A 5 26.62 -11.89 -15.32
CA THR A 5 26.76 -13.32 -15.00
C THR A 5 25.42 -14.04 -15.06
N ASN A 6 25.45 -15.31 -15.46
CA ASN A 6 24.25 -16.14 -15.49
C ASN A 6 23.67 -16.35 -14.07
N ALA A 7 22.37 -16.18 -13.92
CA ALA A 7 21.66 -16.35 -12.64
C ALA A 7 21.78 -17.76 -12.03
N TRP A 8 22.12 -18.77 -12.83
CA TRP A 8 22.37 -20.12 -12.32
C TRP A 8 23.76 -20.25 -11.68
N LEU A 9 24.80 -19.63 -12.27
CA LEU A 9 26.16 -19.65 -11.73
C LEU A 9 26.26 -18.87 -10.41
N SER A 10 25.56 -17.74 -10.31
CA SER A 10 25.56 -16.92 -9.09
C SER A 10 24.92 -17.59 -7.88
N ARG A 11 23.99 -18.53 -8.11
CA ARG A 11 23.33 -19.33 -7.06
C ARG A 11 24.21 -20.45 -6.49
N GLN A 12 25.25 -20.86 -7.20
CA GLN A 12 26.12 -21.96 -6.76
C GLN A 12 27.08 -21.51 -5.65
N ARG A 13 27.48 -22.46 -4.80
CA ARG A 13 28.52 -22.22 -3.79
C ARG A 13 29.89 -22.19 -4.47
N LYS A 14 30.88 -21.56 -3.83
CA LYS A 14 32.25 -21.48 -4.39
C LYS A 14 32.85 -22.88 -4.61
N SER A 15 32.56 -23.86 -3.75
CA SER A 15 32.95 -25.26 -3.93
C SER A 15 32.45 -25.83 -5.25
N ASP A 16 31.18 -25.61 -5.56
CA ASP A 16 30.52 -26.21 -6.71
C ASP A 16 31.01 -25.55 -8.01
N LEU A 17 31.34 -24.26 -7.96
CA LEU A 17 31.99 -23.55 -9.07
C LEU A 17 33.41 -24.08 -9.34
N VAL A 18 34.13 -24.46 -8.30
CA VAL A 18 35.47 -25.08 -8.41
C VAL A 18 35.37 -26.48 -9.03
N GLU A 19 34.42 -27.31 -8.58
CA GLU A 19 34.17 -28.61 -9.20
C GLU A 19 33.78 -28.48 -10.69
N LEU A 20 32.99 -27.47 -11.04
CA LEU A 20 32.65 -27.18 -12.44
C LEU A 20 33.86 -26.70 -13.25
N ALA A 21 34.75 -25.91 -12.66
CA ALA A 21 36.00 -25.49 -13.29
C ALA A 21 36.92 -26.70 -13.56
N GLU A 22 37.02 -27.63 -12.61
CA GLU A 22 37.77 -28.89 -12.77
C GLU A 22 37.19 -29.77 -13.87
N LEU A 23 35.87 -29.94 -13.90
CA LEU A 23 35.18 -30.74 -14.92
C LEU A 23 35.30 -30.16 -16.33
N THR A 24 35.35 -28.82 -16.43
CA THR A 24 35.47 -28.13 -17.72
C THR A 24 36.93 -27.92 -18.15
N GLY A 25 37.89 -28.26 -17.28
CA GLY A 25 39.32 -28.10 -17.53
C GLY A 25 39.75 -26.63 -17.60
N LEU A 26 39.04 -25.72 -16.92
CA LEU A 26 39.42 -24.32 -16.85
C LEU A 26 40.72 -24.19 -16.05
N THR A 27 41.72 -23.47 -16.57
CA THR A 27 42.98 -23.22 -15.86
C THR A 27 42.98 -21.84 -15.21
N GLY A 28 43.54 -21.70 -14.00
CA GLY A 28 43.70 -20.39 -13.34
C GLY A 28 42.52 -19.93 -12.47
N TYR A 29 41.67 -20.85 -12.02
CA TYR A 29 40.52 -20.56 -11.14
C TYR A 29 40.88 -20.50 -9.64
N GLU A 30 41.99 -21.10 -9.20
CA GLU A 30 42.30 -21.27 -7.77
C GLU A 30 42.49 -19.96 -7.00
N SER A 31 43.05 -18.93 -7.64
CA SER A 31 43.29 -17.62 -7.02
C SER A 31 42.13 -16.64 -7.16
N GLN A 32 41.05 -17.01 -7.86
CA GLN A 32 39.96 -16.09 -8.18
C GLN A 32 38.91 -15.99 -7.05
N LYS A 33 38.34 -14.80 -6.91
CA LYS A 33 37.19 -14.55 -6.03
C LYS A 33 35.94 -15.14 -6.69
N LYS A 34 34.91 -15.44 -5.89
CA LYS A 34 33.65 -16.05 -6.37
C LYS A 34 33.04 -15.30 -7.55
N ALA A 35 32.99 -13.97 -7.46
CA ALA A 35 32.43 -13.13 -8.54
C ALA A 35 33.25 -13.23 -9.84
N ASP A 36 34.58 -13.26 -9.75
CA ASP A 36 35.44 -13.38 -10.92
C ASP A 36 35.35 -14.79 -11.55
N LEU A 37 35.21 -15.83 -10.71
CA LEU A 37 34.96 -17.21 -11.15
C LEU A 37 33.65 -17.36 -11.92
N GLU A 38 32.59 -16.68 -11.49
CA GLU A 38 31.31 -16.71 -12.18
C GLU A 38 31.41 -16.11 -13.58
N VAL A 39 32.16 -15.01 -13.73
CA VAL A 39 32.34 -14.33 -15.02
C VAL A 39 33.22 -15.18 -15.95
N THR A 40 34.38 -15.64 -15.48
CA THR A 40 35.32 -16.43 -16.30
C THR A 40 34.72 -17.77 -16.72
N LEU A 41 33.98 -18.43 -15.84
CA LEU A 41 33.29 -19.68 -16.15
C LEU A 41 32.13 -19.46 -17.14
N ASP A 42 31.39 -18.35 -17.02
CA ASP A 42 30.30 -18.03 -17.96
C ASP A 42 30.81 -17.72 -19.38
N GLU A 43 31.96 -17.05 -19.48
CA GLU A 43 32.64 -16.76 -20.75
C GLU A 43 33.20 -18.05 -21.37
N TYR A 44 33.90 -18.87 -20.59
CA TYR A 44 34.46 -20.13 -21.08
C TYR A 44 33.40 -21.15 -21.52
N LEU A 45 32.27 -21.23 -20.79
CA LEU A 45 31.12 -22.06 -21.16
C LEU A 45 30.37 -21.50 -22.38
N ALA A 46 30.37 -20.18 -22.60
CA ALA A 46 29.84 -19.57 -23.80
C ALA A 46 30.64 -19.99 -25.04
N GLU A 47 31.97 -19.89 -24.96
CA GLU A 47 32.90 -20.17 -26.05
C GLU A 47 32.91 -21.65 -26.43
N ASN A 48 32.76 -22.54 -25.44
CA ASN A 48 32.80 -23.99 -25.63
C ASN A 48 31.41 -24.65 -25.57
N ALA A 49 30.35 -23.91 -25.89
CA ALA A 49 28.97 -24.38 -25.78
C ALA A 49 28.70 -25.70 -26.54
N THR A 50 29.34 -25.92 -27.69
CA THR A 50 29.15 -27.12 -28.52
C THR A 50 29.71 -28.40 -27.89
N LYS A 51 30.71 -28.29 -27.01
CA LYS A 51 31.34 -29.42 -26.32
C LYS A 51 30.57 -29.77 -25.04
N PHE A 52 30.17 -28.73 -24.29
CA PHE A 52 29.63 -28.89 -22.95
C PHE A 52 28.10 -28.94 -22.90
N SER A 53 27.38 -28.69 -24.01
CA SER A 53 25.91 -28.79 -24.04
C SER A 53 25.38 -30.21 -23.81
N ARG A 54 26.23 -31.24 -23.96
CA ARG A 54 25.86 -32.66 -23.77
C ARG A 54 26.14 -33.16 -22.35
N GLU A 55 26.85 -32.39 -21.53
CA GLU A 55 27.21 -32.77 -20.16
C GLU A 55 26.01 -32.60 -19.21
N PRO A 56 25.57 -33.66 -18.49
CA PRO A 56 24.36 -33.62 -17.67
C PRO A 56 24.43 -32.60 -16.53
N LYS A 57 25.63 -32.34 -15.97
CA LYS A 57 25.84 -31.35 -14.91
C LYS A 57 25.66 -29.89 -15.40
N LEU A 58 25.80 -29.64 -16.71
CA LEU A 58 25.73 -28.30 -17.31
C LEU A 58 24.39 -28.03 -18.04
N VAL A 59 23.51 -29.02 -18.16
CA VAL A 59 22.16 -28.84 -18.73
C VAL A 59 21.35 -27.73 -18.03
N PRO A 60 21.33 -27.63 -16.68
CA PRO A 60 20.62 -26.55 -15.99
C PRO A 60 21.17 -25.15 -16.31
N TYR A 61 22.48 -25.05 -16.52
CA TYR A 61 23.16 -23.83 -16.92
C TYR A 61 22.71 -23.36 -18.31
N TYR A 62 22.74 -24.25 -19.32
CA TYR A 62 22.31 -23.91 -20.68
C TYR A 62 20.82 -23.59 -20.76
N ASN A 63 19.98 -24.26 -19.96
CA ASN A 63 18.56 -23.92 -19.85
C ASN A 63 18.33 -22.53 -19.23
N SER A 64 19.10 -22.17 -18.20
CA SER A 64 19.07 -20.82 -17.61
C SER A 64 19.53 -19.76 -18.61
N ARG A 65 20.59 -20.05 -19.36
CA ARG A 65 21.11 -19.17 -20.41
C ARG A 65 20.11 -18.98 -21.56
N ALA A 66 19.45 -20.05 -22.01
CA ALA A 66 18.42 -19.98 -23.04
C ALA A 66 17.20 -19.15 -22.58
N LYS A 67 16.84 -19.22 -21.29
CA LYS A 67 15.78 -18.38 -20.70
C LYS A 67 16.20 -16.91 -20.60
N ALA A 68 17.47 -16.62 -20.29
CA ALA A 68 17.99 -15.26 -20.22
C ALA A 68 18.21 -14.62 -21.61
N ALA A 69 18.57 -15.42 -22.62
CA ALA A 69 18.74 -14.98 -24.01
C ALA A 69 17.41 -14.90 -24.79
N GLY A 70 16.34 -15.50 -24.27
CA GLY A 70 15.02 -15.48 -24.86
C GLY A 70 14.25 -14.20 -24.52
N SER A 71 14.33 -13.19 -25.37
CA SER A 71 13.21 -12.26 -25.54
C SER A 71 11.96 -13.08 -25.92
N PRO A 72 10.77 -12.80 -25.35
CA PRO A 72 9.57 -13.61 -25.54
C PRO A 72 9.00 -13.47 -26.95
N VAL A 73 9.65 -14.09 -27.93
CA VAL A 73 9.11 -14.31 -29.26
C VAL A 73 8.86 -15.81 -29.42
N LYS A 74 7.60 -16.16 -29.15
CA LYS A 74 6.80 -17.21 -29.77
C LYS A 74 7.61 -18.27 -30.53
N ARG A 75 8.10 -19.29 -29.82
CA ARG A 75 8.54 -20.55 -30.42
C ARG A 75 7.34 -21.50 -30.46
N GLU A 76 6.69 -21.56 -31.61
CA GLU A 76 5.78 -22.66 -31.96
C GLU A 76 6.58 -23.96 -32.08
N ALA A 77 6.10 -25.02 -31.43
CA ALA A 77 6.53 -26.41 -31.62
C ALA A 77 5.43 -27.35 -31.06
N PRO A 78 5.31 -28.60 -31.52
CA PRO A 78 4.11 -29.10 -32.17
C PRO A 78 3.27 -30.05 -31.30
N LEU A 79 2.07 -30.33 -31.81
CA LEU A 79 1.15 -31.37 -31.38
C LEU A 79 1.82 -32.76 -31.39
N THR A 80 1.89 -33.41 -30.22
CA THR A 80 1.67 -34.86 -30.08
C THR A 80 1.14 -35.18 -28.69
N ASP A 81 -0.04 -35.77 -28.66
CA ASP A 81 -0.66 -36.43 -27.52
C ASP A 81 0.23 -37.52 -26.91
N LEU A 82 0.13 -37.71 -25.58
CA LEU A 82 -0.43 -38.92 -24.97
C LEU A 82 -0.21 -38.94 -23.42
N VAL A 83 -1.33 -38.77 -22.70
CA VAL A 83 -1.83 -39.62 -21.60
C VAL A 83 -0.98 -39.78 -20.32
N LYS A 84 -1.50 -39.30 -19.17
CA LYS A 84 -2.15 -40.07 -18.06
C LYS A 84 -2.20 -39.24 -16.76
N SER A 85 -3.36 -38.68 -16.40
CA SER A 85 -4.23 -39.07 -15.28
C SER A 85 -3.59 -39.16 -13.87
N THR A 86 -4.00 -38.30 -12.92
CA THR A 86 -4.79 -38.70 -11.73
C THR A 86 -5.13 -37.52 -10.77
N ARG A 87 -6.44 -37.19 -10.71
CA ARG A 87 -7.32 -37.07 -9.52
C ARG A 87 -6.81 -36.37 -8.22
N ARG A 88 -7.34 -35.14 -8.01
CA ARG A 88 -8.09 -34.62 -6.83
C ARG A 88 -7.45 -34.70 -5.42
N ARG A 89 -7.19 -33.54 -4.78
CA ARG A 89 -7.72 -33.20 -3.42
C ARG A 89 -7.46 -31.74 -3.02
N THR A 90 -8.54 -30.99 -2.83
CA THR A 90 -8.65 -29.81 -1.97
C THR A 90 -8.69 -30.22 -0.50
N THR A 91 -7.87 -29.61 0.36
CA THR A 91 -7.94 -29.55 1.84
C THR A 91 -6.79 -28.64 2.30
N ARG A 92 -6.83 -27.78 3.31
CA ARG A 92 -7.76 -27.49 4.42
C ARG A 92 -7.26 -26.15 5.02
N ALA A 93 -8.14 -25.22 5.35
CA ALA A 93 -7.87 -24.20 6.35
C ALA A 93 -8.37 -24.76 7.70
N ILE A 94 -7.50 -24.70 8.71
CA ILE A 94 -7.74 -25.15 10.08
C ILE A 94 -7.98 -23.90 10.93
N GLU A 95 -8.98 -24.07 11.79
CA GLU A 95 -9.59 -23.23 12.82
C GLU A 95 -8.70 -23.05 14.07
N GLU A 96 -8.78 -21.87 14.71
CA GLU A 96 -8.23 -21.64 16.05
C GLU A 96 -9.14 -20.70 16.89
N ILE A 97 -9.92 -21.32 17.80
CA ILE A 97 -10.06 -21.06 19.26
C ILE A 97 -10.80 -19.79 19.82
N LEU A 98 -11.98 -20.08 20.43
CA LEU A 98 -12.63 -19.61 21.70
C LEU A 98 -13.05 -18.13 21.91
N PRO A 99 -13.92 -17.78 22.92
CA PRO A 99 -14.64 -18.59 23.93
C PRO A 99 -16.15 -18.28 24.15
N GLU A 100 -16.77 -19.18 24.94
CA GLU A 100 -18.05 -19.13 25.69
C GLU A 100 -18.21 -17.88 26.61
N PRO A 101 -19.44 -17.48 27.06
CA PRO A 101 -20.04 -18.16 28.22
C PRO A 101 -21.60 -18.25 28.29
N GLU A 102 -22.02 -19.34 28.95
CA GLU A 102 -23.00 -19.50 30.06
C GLU A 102 -24.45 -18.96 30.04
N ALA A 103 -25.28 -19.77 30.71
CA ALA A 103 -26.65 -19.56 31.24
C ALA A 103 -27.80 -19.78 30.25
N GLU A 104 -28.91 -20.44 30.55
CA GLU A 104 -29.41 -21.32 31.64
C GLU A 104 -30.83 -21.75 31.19
N GLU A 105 -31.37 -22.83 31.77
CA GLU A 105 -32.82 -23.16 31.88
C GLU A 105 -33.58 -23.85 30.71
N GLU A 106 -33.77 -25.17 30.89
CA GLU A 106 -35.06 -25.90 31.00
C GLU A 106 -36.36 -25.07 30.81
N SER A 107 -37.48 -25.48 30.22
CA SER A 107 -38.01 -26.77 29.78
C SER A 107 -39.42 -26.57 29.17
N VAL A 108 -39.95 -27.67 28.62
CA VAL A 108 -41.36 -28.09 28.44
C VAL A 108 -42.18 -27.73 27.17
N SER A 109 -42.67 -28.84 26.58
CA SER A 109 -43.98 -29.07 25.93
C SER A 109 -44.12 -28.71 24.45
N SER A 110 -44.71 -29.54 23.58
CA SER A 110 -45.34 -30.86 23.71
C SER A 110 -45.74 -31.39 22.32
N SER A 111 -45.95 -32.71 22.26
CA SER A 111 -46.74 -33.50 21.28
C SER A 111 -46.08 -34.00 19.98
N SER A 112 -46.26 -35.31 19.80
CA SER A 112 -45.69 -36.29 18.86
C SER A 112 -46.65 -36.50 17.65
N PRO A 113 -46.53 -37.56 16.80
CA PRO A 113 -45.74 -37.61 15.56
C PRO A 113 -46.58 -38.03 14.31
N GLU A 114 -45.90 -38.13 13.15
CA GLU A 114 -46.02 -39.04 11.97
C GLU A 114 -47.34 -39.80 11.64
N PRO A 115 -47.64 -40.18 10.35
CA PRO A 115 -46.80 -41.17 9.64
C PRO A 115 -46.75 -41.19 8.09
N ALA A 116 -45.64 -41.76 7.62
CA ALA A 116 -45.45 -42.80 6.57
C ALA A 116 -46.36 -42.92 5.32
N ALA A 117 -45.70 -42.71 4.18
CA ALA A 117 -45.62 -43.51 2.94
C ALA A 117 -46.72 -44.51 2.52
N THR A 118 -47.19 -44.40 1.27
CA THR A 118 -47.49 -45.57 0.40
C THR A 118 -47.36 -45.22 -1.09
N SER A 119 -46.94 -46.21 -1.88
CA SER A 119 -46.39 -46.14 -3.24
C SER A 119 -47.42 -46.24 -4.39
N THR A 120 -46.93 -45.94 -5.60
CA THR A 120 -47.26 -46.52 -6.93
C THR A 120 -48.14 -45.77 -7.95
N ALA A 121 -47.49 -45.48 -9.10
CA ALA A 121 -47.91 -45.65 -10.51
C ALA A 121 -49.15 -44.93 -11.08
N LEU A 122 -48.94 -44.09 -12.11
CA LEU A 122 -49.29 -44.40 -13.51
C LEU A 122 -48.82 -43.29 -14.47
N ALA A 123 -48.32 -43.70 -15.63
CA ALA A 123 -47.93 -42.82 -16.72
C ALA A 123 -49.15 -42.37 -17.55
N THR A 124 -49.23 -41.07 -17.89
CA THR A 124 -50.00 -40.61 -19.07
C THR A 124 -49.19 -39.57 -19.85
N ARG A 125 -48.81 -39.94 -21.07
CA ARG A 125 -48.22 -39.09 -22.11
C ARG A 125 -49.35 -38.43 -22.89
N THR A 126 -49.30 -37.11 -23.10
CA THR A 126 -49.96 -36.43 -24.23
C THR A 126 -49.06 -35.30 -24.79
N PRO A 127 -49.10 -35.01 -26.11
CA PRO A 127 -47.95 -34.50 -26.87
C PRO A 127 -47.77 -32.96 -26.86
N ALA A 128 -46.56 -32.54 -26.47
CA ALA A 128 -46.09 -31.15 -26.37
C ALA A 128 -45.69 -30.47 -27.71
N ARG A 129 -46.44 -30.66 -28.80
CA ARG A 129 -46.00 -30.17 -30.13
C ARG A 129 -47.07 -29.47 -30.98
N GLN A 130 -47.88 -28.60 -30.38
CA GLN A 130 -48.72 -27.66 -31.15
C GLN A 130 -48.83 -26.22 -30.57
N LEU A 131 -48.10 -25.89 -29.48
CA LEU A 131 -48.13 -24.53 -28.90
C LEU A 131 -47.03 -23.59 -29.40
N SER A 132 -46.11 -24.05 -30.26
CA SER A 132 -44.98 -23.23 -30.75
C SER A 132 -45.33 -22.26 -31.89
N LEU A 133 -46.59 -22.21 -32.33
CA LEU A 133 -47.05 -21.28 -33.39
C LEU A 133 -47.77 -20.05 -32.83
N ALA A 134 -48.26 -20.12 -31.58
CA ALA A 134 -48.91 -18.99 -30.90
C ALA A 134 -47.92 -17.93 -30.36
N SER A 135 -46.62 -18.24 -30.30
CA SER A 135 -45.57 -17.31 -29.82
C SER A 135 -45.13 -16.25 -30.85
N ARG A 136 -45.71 -16.26 -32.06
CA ARG A 136 -45.40 -15.30 -33.13
C ARG A 136 -46.43 -14.18 -33.29
N ILE A 137 -47.45 -14.14 -32.44
CA ILE A 137 -48.45 -13.07 -32.44
C ILE A 137 -48.07 -12.10 -31.33
N PRO A 138 -47.77 -10.81 -31.63
CA PRO A 138 -47.50 -9.81 -30.61
C PRO A 138 -48.78 -9.55 -29.82
N LEU A 139 -48.95 -10.26 -28.70
CA LEU A 139 -49.99 -9.97 -27.73
C LEU A 139 -49.61 -8.69 -26.99
N PRO A 140 -50.59 -7.85 -26.60
CA PRO A 140 -50.31 -6.68 -25.78
C PRO A 140 -49.66 -7.13 -24.47
N ALA A 141 -48.59 -6.44 -24.07
CA ALA A 141 -47.82 -6.79 -22.89
C ALA A 141 -48.75 -6.95 -21.68
N THR A 142 -48.73 -8.13 -21.06
CA THR A 142 -49.50 -8.35 -19.85
C THR A 142 -48.84 -7.59 -18.69
N PRO A 143 -49.59 -7.18 -17.65
CA PRO A 143 -49.01 -6.46 -16.50
C PRO A 143 -47.85 -7.22 -15.82
N ALA A 144 -47.85 -8.55 -15.91
CA ALA A 144 -46.77 -9.40 -15.42
C ALA A 144 -45.50 -9.30 -16.31
N ASP A 145 -45.64 -9.18 -17.63
CA ASP A 145 -44.51 -9.02 -18.55
C ASP A 145 -43.83 -7.66 -18.37
N VAL A 146 -44.59 -6.61 -18.05
CA VAL A 146 -44.03 -5.28 -17.75
C VAL A 146 -43.30 -5.29 -16.41
N ALA A 147 -43.85 -5.94 -15.39
CA ALA A 147 -43.16 -6.11 -14.11
C ALA A 147 -41.85 -6.90 -14.29
N GLU A 148 -41.87 -7.99 -15.06
CA GLU A 148 -40.66 -8.76 -15.34
C GLU A 148 -39.63 -7.98 -16.18
N ALA A 149 -40.10 -7.16 -17.13
CA ALA A 149 -39.21 -6.27 -17.88
C ALA A 149 -38.59 -5.20 -16.97
N VAL A 150 -39.37 -4.58 -16.08
CA VAL A 150 -38.87 -3.61 -15.10
C VAL A 150 -37.90 -4.28 -14.13
N ASP A 151 -38.17 -5.48 -13.64
CA ASP A 151 -37.26 -6.23 -12.77
C ASP A 151 -35.95 -6.57 -13.49
N ARG A 152 -36.00 -6.95 -14.77
CA ARG A 152 -34.77 -7.14 -15.57
C ARG A 152 -33.99 -5.83 -15.73
N HIS A 153 -34.68 -4.70 -15.91
CA HIS A 153 -34.03 -3.40 -16.01
C HIS A 153 -33.46 -2.92 -14.68
N THR A 154 -34.13 -3.15 -13.55
CA THR A 154 -33.63 -2.78 -12.23
C THR A 154 -32.44 -3.65 -11.83
N VAL A 155 -32.46 -4.95 -12.16
CA VAL A 155 -31.31 -5.85 -11.99
C VAL A 155 -30.14 -5.40 -12.86
N ALA A 156 -30.37 -5.11 -14.15
CA ALA A 156 -29.31 -4.63 -15.03
C ALA A 156 -28.74 -3.27 -14.61
N LEU A 157 -29.58 -2.34 -14.13
CA LEU A 157 -29.12 -1.05 -13.59
C LEU A 157 -28.32 -1.23 -12.30
N ARG A 158 -28.73 -2.16 -11.43
CA ARG A 158 -27.98 -2.50 -10.22
C ARG A 158 -26.63 -3.11 -10.56
N GLU A 159 -26.58 -4.04 -11.51
CA GLU A 159 -25.34 -4.66 -11.99
C GLU A 159 -24.40 -3.62 -12.61
N ARG A 160 -24.91 -2.67 -13.40
CA ARG A 160 -24.12 -1.57 -13.95
C ARG A 160 -23.66 -0.58 -12.88
N ALA A 161 -24.47 -0.31 -11.86
CA ALA A 161 -24.05 0.52 -10.74
C ALA A 161 -22.95 -0.17 -9.92
N THR A 162 -23.04 -1.49 -9.69
CA THR A 162 -21.98 -2.25 -9.03
C THR A 162 -20.72 -2.35 -9.88
N GLU A 163 -20.84 -2.54 -11.20
CA GLU A 163 -19.70 -2.57 -12.12
C GLU A 163 -19.00 -1.20 -12.16
N LEU A 164 -19.75 -0.09 -12.21
CA LEU A 164 -19.19 1.26 -12.13
C LEU A 164 -18.58 1.56 -10.76
N TYR A 165 -19.13 1.03 -9.68
CA TYR A 165 -18.57 1.16 -8.34
C TYR A 165 -17.26 0.37 -8.19
N ASP A 166 -17.21 -0.88 -8.66
CA ASP A 166 -16.00 -1.69 -8.68
C ASP A 166 -14.95 -1.10 -9.63
N GLN A 167 -15.36 -0.55 -10.78
CA GLN A 167 -14.49 0.13 -11.73
C GLN A 167 -14.01 1.50 -11.22
N SER A 168 -14.76 2.16 -10.34
CA SER A 168 -14.42 3.49 -9.81
C SER A 168 -13.14 3.48 -8.99
N GLY A 169 -12.64 2.31 -8.58
CA GLY A 169 -11.39 2.19 -7.85
C GLY A 169 -11.44 2.84 -6.47
N ILE A 170 -12.62 3.22 -5.98
CA ILE A 170 -12.78 3.94 -4.72
C ILE A 170 -12.35 3.05 -3.56
N GLN A 171 -12.57 1.73 -3.64
CA GLN A 171 -12.13 0.79 -2.62
C GLN A 171 -10.61 0.61 -2.63
N GLU A 172 -9.99 0.49 -3.80
CA GLU A 172 -8.53 0.45 -3.95
C GLU A 172 -7.91 1.77 -3.48
N GLY A 173 -8.51 2.90 -3.85
CA GLY A 173 -8.09 4.24 -3.46
C GLY A 173 -8.19 4.45 -1.95
N THR A 174 -9.29 4.04 -1.32
CA THR A 174 -9.43 4.13 0.14
C THR A 174 -8.48 3.19 0.88
N GLN A 175 -8.21 1.99 0.38
CA GLN A 175 -7.21 1.07 0.95
C GLN A 175 -5.78 1.60 0.74
N ALA A 176 -5.49 2.22 -0.41
CA ALA A 176 -4.22 2.89 -0.67
C ALA A 176 -4.02 4.10 0.24
N VAL A 177 -5.05 4.92 0.42
CA VAL A 177 -5.03 6.04 1.37
C VAL A 177 -4.86 5.52 2.79
N ARG A 178 -5.60 4.50 3.20
CA ARG A 178 -5.48 3.89 4.53
C ARG A 178 -4.07 3.36 4.77
N SER A 179 -3.51 2.61 3.84
CA SER A 179 -2.15 2.08 3.95
C SER A 179 -1.09 3.18 3.94
N SER A 180 -1.29 4.26 3.17
CA SER A 180 -0.41 5.43 3.20
C SER A 180 -0.49 6.18 4.54
N LEU A 181 -1.71 6.40 5.07
CA LEU A 181 -1.97 7.11 6.33
C LEU A 181 -1.59 6.28 7.56
N SER A 182 -1.58 4.95 7.46
CA SER A 182 -1.16 4.06 8.55
C SER A 182 0.36 4.01 8.75
N THR A 183 1.12 4.86 8.06
CA THR A 183 2.58 4.96 8.25
C THR A 183 2.90 6.00 9.32
N VAL A 184 3.93 5.75 10.14
CA VAL A 184 4.42 6.71 11.16
C VAL A 184 4.74 8.07 10.54
N THR A 185 5.34 8.09 9.35
CA THR A 185 5.65 9.32 8.60
C THR A 185 4.40 10.10 8.19
N ALA A 186 3.30 9.41 7.89
CA ALA A 186 2.03 10.06 7.57
C ALA A 186 1.41 10.69 8.83
N ILE A 187 1.49 10.03 9.98
CA ILE A 187 1.04 10.60 11.27
C ILE A 187 1.88 11.82 11.66
N LEU A 188 3.21 11.77 11.47
CA LEU A 188 4.09 12.92 11.65
C LEU A 188 3.68 14.08 10.72
N PHE A 189 3.40 13.78 9.46
CA PHE A 189 2.96 14.77 8.48
C PHE A 189 1.59 15.37 8.83
N THR A 190 0.62 14.58 9.28
CA THR A 190 -0.71 15.10 9.65
C THR A 190 -0.64 16.02 10.86
N VAL A 191 0.16 15.69 11.87
CA VAL A 191 0.40 16.57 13.02
C VAL A 191 1.10 17.87 12.60
N ALA A 192 2.14 17.78 11.76
CA ALA A 192 2.81 18.96 11.24
C ALA A 192 1.89 19.82 10.33
N ALA A 193 1.04 19.19 9.52
CA ALA A 193 0.07 19.87 8.69
C ALA A 193 -1.02 20.55 9.53
N PHE A 194 -1.45 19.94 10.63
CA PHE A 194 -2.38 20.56 11.58
C PHE A 194 -1.77 21.79 12.26
N GLU A 195 -0.51 21.73 12.69
CA GLU A 195 0.21 22.90 13.21
C GLU A 195 0.33 24.02 12.16
N ALA A 196 0.73 23.67 10.93
CA ALA A 196 0.83 24.62 9.82
C ALA A 196 -0.52 25.25 9.44
N TRP A 197 -1.60 24.45 9.50
CA TRP A 197 -2.95 24.91 9.23
C TRP A 197 -3.38 25.98 10.24
N ASN A 198 -3.07 25.80 11.53
CA ASN A 198 -3.36 26.81 12.55
C ASN A 198 -2.47 28.07 12.37
N LEU A 199 -1.19 27.88 12.04
CA LEU A 199 -0.27 28.99 11.77
C LEU A 199 -0.75 29.87 10.60
N ARG A 200 -1.44 29.29 9.60
CA ARG A 200 -1.94 30.03 8.43
C ARG A 200 -2.85 31.20 8.81
N ALA A 201 -3.65 31.06 9.86
CA ALA A 201 -4.64 32.06 10.24
C ALA A 201 -3.98 33.35 10.75
N GLU A 202 -2.81 33.22 11.37
CA GLU A 202 -2.01 34.34 11.89
C GLU A 202 -1.11 34.97 10.82
N VAL A 203 -0.53 34.13 9.95
CA VAL A 203 0.43 34.61 8.95
C VAL A 203 -0.28 35.19 7.72
N LEU A 204 -1.46 34.69 7.36
CA LEU A 204 -2.27 35.15 6.23
C LEU A 204 -3.69 35.53 6.70
N PRO A 205 -3.85 36.68 7.38
CA PRO A 205 -5.16 37.17 7.73
C PRO A 205 -6.00 37.42 6.48
N THR A 206 -7.26 37.00 6.51
CA THR A 206 -8.20 37.26 5.42
C THR A 206 -8.63 38.73 5.45
N ARG A 207 -8.44 39.41 4.32
CA ARG A 207 -8.82 40.82 4.15
C ARG A 207 -10.04 40.91 3.24
N TYR A 208 -10.86 41.92 3.47
CA TYR A 208 -12.00 42.22 2.61
C TYR A 208 -11.50 42.62 1.23
N ALA A 209 -11.91 41.90 0.18
CA ALA A 209 -11.48 42.18 -1.19
C ALA A 209 -12.54 42.99 -1.94
N PHE A 210 -13.74 42.42 -2.10
CA PHE A 210 -14.85 43.06 -2.78
C PHE A 210 -16.17 42.41 -2.37
N THR A 211 -17.27 43.12 -2.58
CA THR A 211 -18.63 42.58 -2.45
C THR A 211 -19.13 42.14 -3.81
N ILE A 212 -19.66 40.93 -3.89
CA ILE A 212 -20.46 40.52 -5.04
C ILE A 212 -21.80 41.28 -4.94
N PRO A 213 -22.14 42.12 -5.93
CA PRO A 213 -23.39 42.86 -5.89
C PRO A 213 -24.58 41.90 -5.93
N ALA A 214 -25.64 42.23 -5.19
CA ALA A 214 -26.89 41.50 -5.27
C ALA A 214 -27.45 41.59 -6.70
N ILE A 215 -27.75 40.46 -7.32
CA ILE A 215 -28.49 40.41 -8.59
C ILE A 215 -29.96 40.15 -8.25
N PRO A 216 -30.85 41.17 -8.33
CA PRO A 216 -32.25 41.01 -7.95
C PRO A 216 -32.98 39.95 -8.77
N ALA A 217 -32.55 39.74 -10.01
CA ALA A 217 -33.09 38.72 -10.91
C ALA A 217 -32.84 37.27 -10.45
N LEU A 218 -31.80 37.03 -9.63
CA LEU A 218 -31.49 35.70 -9.08
C LEU A 218 -31.86 35.57 -7.59
N GLY A 219 -32.44 36.62 -6.97
CA GLY A 219 -32.77 36.62 -5.55
C GLY A 219 -31.57 36.53 -4.60
N THR A 220 -30.36 36.80 -5.09
CA THR A 220 -29.11 36.71 -4.30
C THR A 220 -28.87 37.97 -3.49
N ASN A 221 -28.45 37.83 -2.23
CA ASN A 221 -28.07 38.94 -1.35
C ASN A 221 -26.61 39.39 -1.56
N PHE A 222 -26.26 40.55 -0.99
CA PHE A 222 -24.87 41.02 -0.95
C PHE A 222 -23.97 40.03 -0.20
N TYR A 223 -22.90 39.59 -0.85
CA TYR A 223 -21.94 38.68 -0.24
C TYR A 223 -20.54 39.33 -0.19
N PRO A 224 -20.00 39.63 1.00
CA PRO A 224 -18.64 40.11 1.14
C PRO A 224 -17.67 38.95 0.92
N VAL A 225 -16.76 39.10 -0.04
CA VAL A 225 -15.72 38.12 -0.33
C VAL A 225 -14.44 38.53 0.40
N TYR A 226 -13.96 37.64 1.26
CA TYR A 226 -12.67 37.78 1.94
C TYR A 226 -11.63 36.94 1.22
N VAL A 227 -10.47 37.53 0.96
CA VAL A 227 -9.35 36.86 0.28
C VAL A 227 -8.11 36.99 1.16
N PRO A 228 -7.25 35.96 1.25
CA PRO A 228 -5.96 36.09 1.89
C PRO A 228 -5.11 37.17 1.21
N ASP A 229 -4.42 37.98 2.01
CA ASP A 229 -3.52 39.01 1.47
C ASP A 229 -2.26 38.36 0.86
N ALA A 230 -2.23 38.26 -0.48
CA ALA A 230 -1.14 37.64 -1.22
C ALA A 230 0.16 38.47 -1.21
N PHE A 231 0.10 39.77 -0.91
CA PHE A 231 1.31 40.60 -0.85
C PHE A 231 2.18 40.27 0.37
N LEU A 232 1.58 39.63 1.39
CA LEU A 232 2.32 39.15 2.55
C LEU A 232 3.37 38.10 2.17
N PHE A 233 3.14 37.27 1.14
CA PHE A 233 4.14 36.29 0.67
C PHE A 233 5.47 36.92 0.25
N VAL A 234 5.49 38.20 -0.11
CA VAL A 234 6.71 38.91 -0.49
C VAL A 234 7.39 39.58 0.71
N THR A 235 6.66 39.73 1.82
CA THR A 235 7.11 40.49 2.98
C THR A 235 7.83 39.60 3.99
N SER A 236 8.82 40.15 4.69
CA SER A 236 9.55 39.44 5.76
C SER A 236 8.65 39.05 6.94
N SER A 237 7.52 39.74 7.14
CA SER A 237 6.53 39.43 8.20
C SER A 237 5.84 38.07 8.01
N PHE A 238 5.78 37.58 6.77
CA PHE A 238 5.32 36.23 6.44
C PHE A 238 6.43 35.21 6.66
N TRP A 239 7.60 35.46 6.08
CA TRP A 239 8.69 34.49 6.10
C TRP A 239 9.26 34.29 7.50
N SER A 240 9.39 35.32 8.33
CA SER A 240 10.00 35.21 9.65
C SER A 240 9.36 34.11 10.53
N PRO A 241 8.04 34.11 10.79
CA PRO A 241 7.41 33.02 11.54
C PRO A 241 7.40 31.68 10.79
N VAL A 242 7.24 31.69 9.46
CA VAL A 242 7.19 30.46 8.66
C VAL A 242 8.56 29.76 8.63
N THR A 243 9.65 30.49 8.43
CA THR A 243 11.01 29.95 8.43
C THR A 243 11.41 29.49 9.82
N LEU A 244 11.01 30.22 10.88
CA LEU A 244 11.27 29.81 12.26
C LEU A 244 10.55 28.50 12.58
N TRP A 245 9.25 28.40 12.27
CA TRP A 245 8.48 27.18 12.48
C TRP A 245 9.01 26.01 11.65
N THR A 246 9.31 26.21 10.36
CA THR A 246 9.88 25.14 9.53
C THR A 246 11.26 24.69 10.00
N LEU A 247 12.12 25.63 10.43
CA LEU A 247 13.44 25.30 10.97
C LEU A 247 13.32 24.46 12.26
N THR A 248 12.51 24.92 13.20
CA THR A 248 12.39 24.31 14.54
C THR A 248 11.54 23.04 14.57
N SER A 249 10.48 22.97 13.76
CA SER A 249 9.53 21.85 13.75
C SER A 249 9.83 20.78 12.71
N VAL A 250 10.60 21.09 11.66
CA VAL A 250 10.88 20.17 10.53
C VAL A 250 12.37 19.98 10.30
N LEU A 251 13.13 21.03 9.98
CA LEU A 251 14.51 20.89 9.52
C LEU A 251 15.45 20.38 10.62
N ILE A 252 15.45 21.01 11.80
CA ILE A 252 16.34 20.57 12.88
C ILE A 252 15.96 19.17 13.37
N PRO A 253 14.68 18.86 13.68
CA PRO A 253 14.30 17.52 14.10
C PRO A 253 14.61 16.43 13.06
N SER A 254 14.45 16.73 11.76
CA SER A 254 14.80 15.78 10.70
C SER A 254 16.31 15.59 10.55
N LEU A 255 17.11 16.65 10.71
CA LEU A 255 18.57 16.55 10.71
C LEU A 255 19.07 15.61 11.81
N PHE A 256 18.58 15.81 13.03
CA PHE A 256 18.94 14.92 14.15
C PHE A 256 18.39 13.51 13.97
N GLY A 257 17.15 13.34 13.50
CA GLY A 257 16.60 12.00 13.22
C GLY A 257 17.34 11.26 12.10
N TYR A 258 17.96 11.97 11.16
CA TYR A 258 18.81 11.38 10.12
C TYR A 258 20.14 10.89 10.68
N PHE A 259 20.82 11.70 11.50
CA PHE A 259 22.13 11.33 12.06
C PHE A 259 22.06 10.35 13.23
N TYR A 260 21.06 10.49 14.11
CA TYR A 260 20.86 9.61 15.26
C TYR A 260 19.75 8.61 14.96
N ASN A 261 20.02 7.65 14.08
CA ASN A 261 19.03 6.65 13.69
C ASN A 261 19.13 5.37 14.56
N LEU A 262 18.28 5.27 15.59
CA LEU A 262 18.25 4.12 16.50
C LEU A 262 17.62 2.89 15.82
N SER A 263 16.64 3.14 14.94
CA SER A 263 15.95 2.09 14.19
C SER A 263 16.90 1.32 13.27
N ALA A 264 17.80 2.02 12.56
CA ALA A 264 18.80 1.40 11.68
C ALA A 264 19.87 0.59 12.45
N ALA A 265 20.27 1.04 13.64
CA ALA A 265 21.28 0.35 14.45
C ALA A 265 20.76 -0.97 15.06
N SER A 266 19.45 -1.10 15.24
CA SER A 266 18.82 -2.24 15.95
C SER A 266 18.61 -3.51 15.11
N HIS A 267 18.83 -3.45 13.79
CA HIS A 267 18.65 -4.62 12.92
C HIS A 267 19.94 -5.44 12.79
N PRO A 268 20.01 -6.66 13.36
CA PRO A 268 21.11 -7.57 13.04
C PRO A 268 21.03 -7.92 11.55
N GLN A 269 22.18 -7.91 10.86
CA GLN A 269 22.35 -8.38 9.47
C GLN A 269 22.16 -9.91 9.34
N GLY A 270 21.11 -10.44 9.95
CA GLY A 270 20.72 -11.84 9.97
C GLY A 270 20.02 -12.21 8.68
N ARG A 271 20.55 -13.25 8.03
CA ARG A 271 20.14 -13.85 6.76
C ARG A 271 18.67 -14.32 6.78
N GLY A 272 17.72 -13.42 6.56
CA GLY A 272 16.29 -13.73 6.52
C GLY A 272 15.47 -12.47 6.28
N ARG A 273 15.32 -12.11 5.01
CA ARG A 273 14.74 -10.85 4.52
C ARG A 273 13.22 -10.77 4.82
N THR A 274 12.86 -10.24 5.98
CA THR A 274 11.58 -9.56 6.18
C THR A 274 11.77 -8.12 5.69
N GLN A 275 10.99 -7.67 4.70
CA GLN A 275 11.06 -6.28 4.22
C GLN A 275 10.42 -5.36 5.26
N THR A 276 11.16 -5.03 6.31
CA THR A 276 10.76 -3.96 7.23
C THR A 276 11.04 -2.63 6.53
N VAL A 277 10.06 -1.71 6.57
CA VAL A 277 10.21 -0.37 6.01
C VAL A 277 11.33 0.33 6.78
N GLU A 278 12.46 0.54 6.11
CA GLU A 278 13.60 1.26 6.65
C GLU A 278 13.29 2.75 6.65
N TYR A 279 13.36 3.39 7.83
CA TYR A 279 13.18 4.83 7.94
C TYR A 279 14.52 5.53 7.77
N ASN A 280 14.65 6.40 6.77
CA ASN A 280 15.83 7.24 6.57
C ASN A 280 16.04 8.23 7.74
N VAL A 281 14.94 8.69 8.33
CA VAL A 281 14.92 9.60 9.48
C VAL A 281 14.19 8.88 10.60
N ASP A 282 14.84 8.72 11.74
CA ASP A 282 14.24 8.05 12.89
C ASP A 282 13.07 8.88 13.45
N PRO A 283 11.83 8.36 13.39
CA PRO A 283 10.65 9.08 13.84
C PRO A 283 10.67 9.36 15.35
N LEU A 284 11.31 8.49 16.15
CA LEU A 284 11.38 8.67 17.60
C LEU A 284 12.30 9.84 17.94
N VAL A 285 13.50 9.86 17.39
CA VAL A 285 14.45 10.96 17.60
C VAL A 285 13.90 12.27 17.06
N PHE A 286 13.23 12.25 15.90
CA PHE A 286 12.52 13.41 15.36
C PHE A 286 11.56 14.00 16.40
N SER A 287 10.71 13.17 17.01
CA SER A 287 9.73 13.64 17.98
C SER A 287 10.36 14.22 19.26
N ILE A 288 11.41 13.58 19.78
CA ILE A 288 12.14 14.04 20.97
C ILE A 288 12.82 15.39 20.71
N VAL A 289 13.51 15.51 19.58
CA VAL A 289 14.22 16.74 19.22
C VAL A 289 13.23 17.87 18.95
N LYS A 290 12.12 17.59 18.26
CA LYS A 290 11.03 18.56 18.07
C LYS A 290 10.48 19.04 19.42
N ALA A 291 10.25 18.13 20.37
CA ALA A 291 9.76 18.50 21.70
C ALA A 291 10.77 19.38 22.46
N LEU A 292 12.05 19.02 22.45
CA LEU A 292 13.10 19.77 23.13
C LEU A 292 13.25 21.17 22.53
N ILE A 293 13.36 21.28 21.22
CA ILE A 293 13.55 22.57 20.54
C ILE A 293 12.32 23.45 20.69
N SER A 294 11.12 22.89 20.53
CA SER A 294 9.89 23.66 20.72
C SER A 294 9.75 24.19 22.15
N PHE A 295 10.16 23.41 23.16
CA PHE A 295 10.21 23.88 24.55
C PHE A 295 11.24 25.00 24.76
N VAL A 296 12.44 24.88 24.20
CA VAL A 296 13.50 25.90 24.35
C VAL A 296 13.15 27.18 23.59
N VAL A 297 12.66 27.09 22.35
CA VAL A 297 12.38 28.25 21.52
C VAL A 297 11.06 28.91 21.91
N TYR A 298 9.96 28.16 22.00
CA TYR A 298 8.64 28.73 22.27
C TYR A 298 8.31 28.83 23.75
N GLY A 299 8.73 27.86 24.56
CA GLY A 299 8.50 27.87 26.01
C GLY A 299 9.43 28.82 26.76
N GLN A 300 10.74 28.75 26.49
CA GLN A 300 11.74 29.61 27.15
C GLN A 300 12.04 30.91 26.40
N LYS A 301 11.44 31.13 25.22
CA LYS A 301 11.66 32.32 24.37
C LYS A 301 13.15 32.58 24.07
N VAL A 302 13.93 31.53 23.83
CA VAL A 302 15.36 31.66 23.54
C VAL A 302 15.57 32.16 22.11
N THR A 303 16.23 33.32 21.96
CA THR A 303 16.45 33.97 20.66
C THR A 303 17.80 33.66 20.00
N PHE A 304 18.60 32.75 20.57
CA PHE A 304 19.95 32.37 20.13
C PHE A 304 20.82 33.57 19.70
N GLY A 305 20.96 34.57 20.58
CA GLY A 305 21.79 35.75 20.30
C GLY A 305 21.21 36.71 19.26
N GLY A 306 19.89 36.72 19.08
CA GLY A 306 19.18 37.66 18.21
C GLY A 306 18.92 37.16 16.79
N TRP A 307 19.24 35.90 16.49
CA TRP A 307 18.95 35.29 15.20
C TRP A 307 17.45 35.01 15.01
N ILE A 308 16.74 34.87 16.13
CA ILE A 308 15.30 34.67 16.16
C ILE A 308 14.65 35.94 16.73
N SER A 309 13.67 36.48 16.02
CA SER A 309 12.91 37.63 16.51
C SER A 309 11.87 37.20 17.56
N ASP A 310 11.83 37.89 18.70
CA ASP A 310 10.83 37.66 19.76
C ASP A 310 9.40 37.78 19.24
N ASN A 311 9.13 38.77 18.38
CA ASN A 311 7.82 38.98 17.79
C ASN A 311 7.33 37.74 17.02
N SER A 312 8.22 37.06 16.27
CA SER A 312 7.82 35.83 15.57
C SER A 312 7.52 34.69 16.51
N ILE A 313 8.24 34.56 17.63
CA ILE A 313 7.96 33.55 18.67
C ILE A 313 6.57 33.78 19.25
N GLU A 314 6.24 35.03 19.58
CA GLU A 314 4.94 35.38 20.18
C GLU A 314 3.78 35.17 19.21
N ARG A 315 3.96 35.55 17.94
CA ARG A 315 2.95 35.30 16.89
C ARG A 315 2.72 33.81 16.66
N ILE A 316 3.78 33.01 16.60
CA ILE A 316 3.65 31.55 16.48
C ILE A 316 2.93 30.98 17.71
N ASN A 317 3.31 31.39 18.92
CA ASN A 317 2.71 30.89 20.14
C ASN A 317 1.21 31.24 20.22
N GLY A 318 0.82 32.45 19.82
CA GLY A 318 -0.59 32.87 19.74
C GLY A 318 -1.41 32.17 18.65
N ALA A 319 -0.76 31.73 17.57
CA ALA A 319 -1.42 31.05 16.45
C ALA A 319 -1.63 29.56 16.67
N LEU A 320 -0.76 28.92 17.45
CA LEU A 320 -0.78 27.48 17.65
C LEU A 320 -1.88 27.07 18.62
N TYR A 321 -2.53 25.96 18.31
CA TYR A 321 -3.56 25.39 19.17
C TYR A 321 -2.95 24.96 20.52
N GLY A 322 -3.28 25.68 21.59
CA GLY A 322 -2.72 25.42 22.92
C GLY A 322 -1.25 25.85 23.06
N GLU A 323 -0.80 26.86 22.30
CA GLU A 323 0.54 27.44 22.40
C GLU A 323 1.66 26.40 22.19
N TRP A 324 2.83 26.59 22.80
CA TRP A 324 3.94 25.64 22.83
C TRP A 324 3.55 24.27 23.40
N LYS A 325 2.54 24.21 24.29
CA LYS A 325 2.03 22.95 24.85
C LYS A 325 1.39 22.10 23.76
N GLY A 326 0.73 22.72 22.78
CA GLY A 326 0.18 22.05 21.60
C GLY A 326 1.25 21.31 20.81
N ILE A 327 2.37 21.98 20.48
CA ILE A 327 3.49 21.34 19.78
C ILE A 327 4.05 20.16 20.60
N LEU A 328 4.20 20.33 21.92
CA LEU A 328 4.66 19.24 22.78
C LEU A 328 3.71 18.05 22.79
N THR A 329 2.40 18.29 22.83
CA THR A 329 1.42 17.20 22.75
C THR A 329 1.48 16.48 21.40
N GLY A 330 1.61 17.23 20.29
CA GLY A 330 1.80 16.66 18.96
C GLY A 330 3.09 15.82 18.88
N ALA A 331 4.20 16.34 19.41
CA ALA A 331 5.46 15.62 19.50
C ALA A 331 5.34 14.36 20.35
N ALA A 332 4.69 14.42 21.52
CA ALA A 332 4.45 13.26 22.38
C ALA A 332 3.62 12.18 21.69
N ILE A 333 2.54 12.55 20.99
CA ILE A 333 1.72 11.61 20.22
C ILE A 333 2.59 10.92 19.15
N THR A 334 3.35 11.69 18.38
CA THR A 334 4.19 11.12 17.32
C THR A 334 5.32 10.24 17.87
N GLY A 335 5.88 10.59 19.03
CA GLY A 335 6.86 9.78 19.75
C GLY A 335 6.27 8.45 20.24
N LEU A 336 5.08 8.47 20.84
CA LEU A 336 4.37 7.27 21.27
C LEU A 336 4.03 6.35 20.11
N VAL A 337 3.55 6.91 19.00
CA VAL A 337 3.26 6.16 17.77
C VAL A 337 4.53 5.53 17.20
N SER A 338 5.64 6.27 17.17
CA SER A 338 6.92 5.75 16.70
C SER A 338 7.45 4.61 17.58
N LEU A 339 7.28 4.72 18.90
CA LEU A 339 7.65 3.68 19.84
C LEU A 339 6.77 2.45 19.68
N TYR A 340 5.46 2.64 19.52
CA TYR A 340 4.51 1.55 19.27
C TYR A 340 4.86 0.78 17.98
N ASP A 341 5.14 1.49 16.89
CA ASP A 341 5.58 0.89 15.63
C ASP A 341 6.91 0.12 15.79
N ALA A 342 7.87 0.67 16.56
CA ALA A 342 9.13 0.00 16.85
C ALA A 342 8.95 -1.28 17.69
N VAL A 343 8.03 -1.27 18.65
CA VAL A 343 7.70 -2.45 19.49
C VAL A 343 7.00 -3.53 18.67
N LEU A 344 6.06 -3.16 17.79
CA LEU A 344 5.36 -4.13 16.93
C LEU A 344 6.28 -4.83 15.91
N LYS A 345 7.38 -4.18 15.53
CA LYS A 345 8.35 -4.72 14.57
C LYS A 345 9.38 -5.67 15.19
N LYS A 346 9.41 -5.79 16.52
CA LYS A 346 10.37 -6.60 17.28
C LYS A 346 9.80 -7.97 17.63
#